data_AF-A0A960HF51-F1
#
_entry.id   AF-A0A960HF51-F1
#
_cell.length_a   1.000
_cell.length_b   1.000
_cell.length_c   1.000
_cell.angle_alpha   90.00
_cell.angle_beta   90.00
_cell.angle_gamma   90.00
#
_symmetry.space_group_name_H-M   'P 1'
#
loop_
_entity.id
_entity.type
_entity.pdbx_description
1 polymer ?
#
loop_
_entity_poly.entity_id
_entity_poly.type
_entity_poly.pdbx_seq_one_letter_code
_entity_poly.pdbx_strand_id
1 'polypeptide(L)'
;MTGGAGGERPAVLVNLLWCVPGKVGGSEEYLVRQLLGLTEPGTAAGGDAAAAGWAAGWRPTVAMARGLAAAHPELAERLPWVEPHFGSDSRLRRIIGESTWLRTHARDVALVHHGGGTAPLRAHR
;
A
#
# COMPACT_ATOMS: atom_id res chain seq x y z
N MET A 1 -13.97 27.38 -17.63
CA MET A 1 -13.12 26.87 -18.72
C MET A 1 -12.04 26.01 -18.05
N THR A 2 -12.33 24.75 -17.68
CA THR A 2 -12.09 23.50 -18.45
C THR A 2 -10.66 23.34 -18.98
N GLY A 3 -9.91 22.39 -18.39
CA GLY A 3 -8.66 21.82 -18.91
C GLY A 3 -7.55 21.76 -17.85
N GLY A 4 -7.08 20.62 -17.34
CA GLY A 4 -7.43 19.22 -17.60
C GLY A 4 -6.99 18.36 -16.40
N ALA A 5 -7.73 17.29 -16.14
CA ALA A 5 -7.35 16.24 -15.20
C ALA A 5 -6.20 15.41 -15.81
N GLY A 6 -5.00 15.97 -15.77
CA GLY A 6 -3.74 15.32 -16.15
C GLY A 6 -2.69 15.51 -15.06
N GLY A 7 -3.13 15.55 -13.80
CA GLY A 7 -2.20 15.61 -12.66
C GLY A 7 -1.46 14.28 -12.57
N GLU A 8 -0.14 14.35 -12.45
CA GLU A 8 0.70 13.21 -12.13
C GLU A 8 0.13 12.49 -10.89
N ARG A 9 0.05 11.15 -10.93
CA ARG A 9 -0.52 10.38 -9.82
C ARG A 9 0.36 10.59 -8.57
N PRO A 10 -0.23 10.85 -7.39
CA PRO A 10 0.58 11.06 -6.19
C PRO A 10 1.41 9.81 -5.90
N ALA A 11 2.67 10.03 -5.52
CA ALA A 11 3.52 8.99 -4.98
C ALA A 11 2.96 8.56 -3.61
N VAL A 12 2.43 7.34 -3.52
CA VAL A 12 1.82 6.80 -2.30
C VAL A 12 2.59 5.57 -1.83
N LEU A 13 2.93 5.53 -0.55
CA LEU A 13 3.48 4.37 0.12
C LEU A 13 2.42 3.69 0.98
N VAL A 14 2.07 2.45 0.67
CA VAL A 14 1.13 1.65 1.46
C VAL A 14 1.91 0.86 2.51
N ASN A 15 1.72 1.17 3.79
CA ASN A 15 2.35 0.47 4.91
C ASN A 15 1.60 -0.83 5.24
N LEU A 16 2.26 -1.97 4.97
CA LEU A 16 1.81 -3.32 5.33
C LEU A 16 2.73 -3.99 6.35
N LEU A 17 3.57 -3.25 7.09
CA LEU A 17 4.45 -3.82 8.11
C LEU A 17 3.68 -4.52 9.25
N TRP A 18 2.37 -4.31 9.35
CA TRP A 18 1.50 -5.01 10.29
C TRP A 18 0.96 -6.34 9.76
N CYS A 19 1.07 -6.58 8.46
CA CYS A 19 0.45 -7.70 7.76
C CYS A 19 1.36 -8.94 7.78
N VAL A 20 1.42 -9.62 8.93
CA VAL A 20 2.19 -10.86 9.06
C VAL A 20 1.50 -11.97 8.22
N PRO A 21 2.19 -12.56 7.22
CA PRO A 21 1.55 -13.47 6.27
C PRO A 21 0.85 -14.65 6.95
N GLY A 22 -0.42 -14.87 6.60
CA GLY A 22 -1.24 -15.97 7.11
C GLY A 22 -1.59 -15.87 8.61
N LYS A 23 -1.36 -14.72 9.25
CA LYS A 23 -1.66 -14.48 10.69
C LYS A 23 -2.70 -13.40 10.93
N VAL A 24 -3.06 -12.62 9.90
CA VAL A 24 -4.04 -11.53 10.01
C VAL A 24 -5.47 -12.00 9.72
N GLY A 25 -5.65 -12.92 8.77
CA GLY A 25 -6.97 -13.35 8.31
C GLY A 25 -7.55 -12.40 7.26
N GLY A 26 -8.88 -12.24 7.23
CA GLY A 26 -9.57 -11.58 6.11
C GLY A 26 -9.13 -10.15 5.78
N SER A 27 -8.55 -9.39 6.71
CA SER A 27 -7.99 -8.07 6.39
C SER A 27 -6.76 -8.13 5.49
N GLU A 28 -5.94 -9.18 5.57
CA GLU A 28 -4.83 -9.43 4.64
C GLU A 28 -5.36 -9.71 3.24
N GLU A 29 -6.25 -10.70 3.11
CA GLU A 29 -6.88 -11.09 1.83
C GLU A 29 -7.62 -9.91 1.16
N TYR A 30 -8.37 -9.15 1.96
CA TYR A 30 -9.11 -8.00 1.47
C TYR A 30 -8.19 -6.93 0.91
N LEU A 31 -7.11 -6.62 1.64
CA LEU A 31 -6.19 -5.57 1.24
C LEU A 31 -5.36 -5.97 0.01
N VAL A 32 -4.92 -7.24 -0.06
CA VAL A 32 -4.27 -7.82 -1.25
C VAL A 32 -5.18 -7.64 -2.46
N ARG A 33 -6.45 -8.03 -2.36
CA ARG A 33 -7.42 -7.88 -3.46
C ARG A 33 -7.61 -6.43 -3.88
N GLN A 34 -7.72 -5.49 -2.94
CA GLN A 34 -7.85 -4.07 -3.28
C GLN A 34 -6.62 -3.53 -4.00
N LEU A 35 -5.42 -3.87 -3.52
CA LEU A 35 -4.16 -3.44 -4.14
C LEU A 35 -4.01 -4.01 -5.55
N LEU A 36 -4.38 -5.26 -5.78
CA LEU A 36 -4.40 -5.85 -7.12
C LEU A 36 -5.42 -5.16 -8.03
N GLY A 37 -6.61 -4.85 -7.51
CA GLY A 37 -7.66 -4.14 -8.25
C GLY A 37 -7.22 -2.76 -8.75
N LEU A 38 -6.38 -2.04 -7.99
CA LEU A 38 -5.79 -0.76 -8.45
C LEU A 38 -4.93 -0.94 -9.70
N THR A 39 -4.31 -2.11 -9.88
CA THR A 39 -3.45 -2.40 -11.03
C THR A 39 -4.21 -2.79 -12.29
N GLU A 40 -5.51 -3.06 -12.17
CA GLU A 40 -6.32 -3.50 -13.29
C GLU A 40 -6.53 -2.35 -14.29
N PRO A 41 -6.41 -2.62 -15.61
CA PRO A 41 -6.85 -1.68 -16.63
C PRO A 41 -8.34 -1.36 -16.41
N GLY A 42 -8.68 -0.07 -16.49
CA GLY A 42 -9.98 0.42 -16.04
C GLY A 42 -11.17 -0.31 -16.68
N THR A 43 -11.89 -1.07 -15.87
CA THR A 43 -13.31 -1.33 -16.09
C THR A 43 -14.07 -0.69 -14.94
N ALA A 44 -14.92 0.28 -15.25
CA ALA A 44 -15.74 0.96 -14.25
C ALA A 44 -16.78 -0.01 -13.69
N ALA A 45 -16.46 -0.69 -12.59
CA ALA A 45 -17.47 -1.37 -11.80
C ALA A 45 -18.28 -0.31 -11.03
N GLY A 46 -19.31 0.23 -11.70
CA GLY A 46 -20.28 1.14 -11.09
C GLY A 46 -20.16 2.61 -11.55
N GLY A 47 -20.70 2.91 -12.74
CA GLY A 47 -21.33 4.19 -13.09
C GLY A 47 -20.46 5.46 -13.23
N ASP A 48 -19.39 5.64 -12.47
CA ASP A 48 -18.52 6.81 -12.52
C ASP A 48 -17.25 6.52 -13.33
N ALA A 49 -17.35 6.78 -14.63
CA ALA A 49 -16.25 6.60 -15.58
C ALA A 49 -15.04 7.51 -15.28
N ALA A 50 -15.24 8.65 -14.61
CA ALA A 50 -14.15 9.56 -14.26
C ALA A 50 -13.35 9.00 -13.08
N ALA A 51 -14.03 8.47 -12.06
CA ALA A 51 -13.39 7.80 -10.94
C ALA A 51 -12.68 6.49 -11.37
N ALA A 52 -13.31 5.70 -12.24
CA ALA A 52 -12.72 4.48 -12.77
C ALA A 52 -11.47 4.75 -13.63
N GLY A 53 -11.49 5.83 -14.43
CA GLY A 53 -10.36 6.22 -15.27
C GLY A 53 -9.14 6.68 -14.46
N TRP A 54 -9.35 7.41 -13.35
CA TRP A 54 -8.23 7.94 -12.55
C TRP A 54 -7.44 6.82 -11.85
N ALA A 55 -8.14 5.80 -11.32
CA ALA A 55 -7.52 4.70 -10.57
C ALA A 55 -6.97 3.57 -11.47
N ALA A 56 -7.42 3.46 -12.73
CA ALA A 56 -7.04 2.42 -13.67
C ALA A 56 -5.52 2.23 -13.79
N GLY A 57 -5.00 1.05 -13.47
CA GLY A 57 -3.57 0.74 -13.56
C GLY A 57 -2.70 1.59 -12.61
N TRP A 58 -3.24 2.10 -11.51
CA TRP A 58 -2.46 2.80 -10.50
C TRP A 58 -1.64 1.83 -9.65
N ARG A 59 -0.35 2.14 -9.46
CA ARG A 59 0.63 1.26 -8.82
C ARG A 59 1.33 2.00 -7.68
N PRO A 60 0.74 2.06 -6.48
CA PRO A 60 1.43 2.62 -5.32
C PRO A 60 2.60 1.73 -4.90
N THR A 61 3.60 2.30 -4.23
CA THR A 61 4.66 1.51 -3.59
C THR A 61 4.14 0.86 -2.33
N VAL A 62 4.52 -0.39 -2.08
CA VAL A 62 4.08 -1.14 -0.90
C VAL A 62 5.26 -1.44 0.01
N ALA A 63 5.20 -1.01 1.28
CA ALA A 63 6.10 -1.45 2.32
C ALA A 63 5.59 -2.78 2.90
N MET A 64 6.10 -3.88 2.35
CA MET A 64 5.66 -5.24 2.67
C MET A 64 6.28 -5.71 4.00
N ALA A 65 5.48 -6.35 4.86
CA ALA A 65 6.04 -7.10 5.97
C ALA A 65 6.94 -8.22 5.44
N ARG A 66 7.97 -8.59 6.21
CA ARG A 66 8.90 -9.65 5.84
C ARG A 66 8.16 -10.97 5.53
N GLY A 67 8.39 -11.51 4.33
CA GLY A 67 7.78 -12.73 3.83
C GLY A 67 6.46 -12.53 3.09
N LEU A 68 5.89 -11.31 3.09
CA LEU A 68 4.61 -11.04 2.42
C LEU A 68 4.72 -11.10 0.90
N ALA A 69 5.84 -10.65 0.33
CA ALA A 69 6.12 -10.79 -1.10
C ALA A 69 6.17 -12.27 -1.55
N ALA A 70 6.72 -13.15 -0.70
CA ALA A 70 6.77 -14.58 -0.97
C ALA A 70 5.40 -15.27 -0.79
N ALA A 71 4.57 -14.76 0.13
CA ALA A 71 3.24 -15.29 0.38
C ALA A 71 2.20 -14.85 -0.68
N HIS A 72 2.36 -13.65 -1.24
CA HIS A 72 1.50 -13.07 -2.27
C HIS A 72 2.34 -12.61 -3.47
N PRO A 73 2.91 -13.55 -4.25
CA PRO A 73 3.80 -13.24 -5.37
C PRO A 73 3.14 -12.31 -6.41
N GLU A 74 1.82 -12.40 -6.59
CA GLU A 74 1.06 -11.54 -7.48
C GLU A 74 1.11 -10.05 -7.09
N LEU A 75 1.28 -9.71 -5.81
CA LEU A 75 1.52 -8.33 -5.39
C LEU A 75 2.93 -7.89 -5.79
N ALA A 76 3.93 -8.74 -5.57
CA ALA A 76 5.32 -8.43 -5.87
C ALA A 76 5.58 -8.28 -7.38
N GLU A 77 4.82 -9.00 -8.20
CA GLU A 77 4.86 -8.90 -9.67
C GLU A 77 4.18 -7.62 -10.19
N ARG A 78 3.13 -7.15 -9.52
CA ARG A 78 2.29 -6.05 -10.04
C ARG A 78 2.56 -4.70 -9.40
N LEU A 79 3.18 -4.64 -8.24
CA LEU A 79 3.38 -3.39 -7.51
C LEU A 79 4.87 -3.17 -7.21
N PRO A 80 5.34 -1.91 -7.25
CA PRO A 80 6.63 -1.60 -6.64
C PRO A 80 6.57 -1.86 -5.13
N TRP A 81 7.61 -2.44 -4.57
CA TRP A 81 7.63 -2.77 -3.14
C TRP A 81 9.02 -2.62 -2.51
N VAL A 82 9.01 -2.46 -1.20
CA VAL A 82 10.19 -2.48 -0.33
C VAL A 82 9.90 -3.38 0.86
N GLU A 83 10.89 -4.13 1.32
CA GLU A 83 10.75 -5.07 2.43
C GLU A 83 11.84 -4.82 3.49
N PRO A 84 11.52 -4.82 4.78
CA PRO A 84 12.50 -4.64 5.84
C PRO A 84 13.34 -5.90 6.06
N HIS A 85 14.54 -5.71 6.63
CA HIS A 85 15.37 -6.83 7.08
C HIS A 85 14.87 -7.48 8.40
N PHE A 86 13.86 -6.90 9.06
CA PHE A 86 13.34 -7.36 10.35
C PHE A 86 11.95 -8.02 10.22
N GLY A 87 11.64 -8.92 11.15
CA GLY A 87 10.32 -9.55 11.26
C GLY A 87 9.24 -8.63 11.82
N SER A 88 8.00 -8.86 11.40
CA SER A 88 6.80 -8.10 11.82
C SER A 88 5.94 -8.83 12.86
N ASP A 89 6.42 -9.99 13.33
CA ASP A 89 5.81 -10.87 14.33
C ASP A 89 5.72 -10.25 15.74
N SER A 90 6.64 -9.33 16.06
CA SER A 90 6.67 -8.61 17.33
C SER A 90 6.10 -7.20 17.18
N ARG A 91 5.09 -6.88 18.00
CA ARG A 91 4.49 -5.55 18.07
C ARG A 91 5.53 -4.45 18.32
N LEU A 92 6.47 -4.66 19.23
CA LEU A 92 7.52 -3.67 19.54
C LEU A 92 8.45 -3.46 18.35
N ARG A 93 8.93 -4.54 17.72
CA ARG A 93 9.76 -4.44 16.51
C ARG A 93 9.04 -3.68 15.41
N ARG A 94 7.76 -3.95 15.20
CA ARG A 94 6.95 -3.23 14.21
C ARG A 94 6.85 -1.74 14.50
N ILE A 95 6.52 -1.35 15.74
CA ILE A 95 6.41 0.07 16.12
C ILE A 95 7.73 0.81 15.88
N ILE A 96 8.86 0.19 16.24
CA ILE A 96 10.19 0.74 15.98
C ILE A 96 10.45 0.84 14.48
N GLY A 97 10.15 -0.23 13.73
CA GLY A 97 10.29 -0.28 12.27
C GLY A 97 9.48 0.79 11.56
N GLU A 98 8.22 1.00 11.95
CA GLU A 98 7.36 2.07 11.41
C GLU A 98 7.91 3.47 11.73
N SER A 99 8.45 3.66 12.92
CA SER A 99 8.98 4.96 13.35
C SER A 99 10.34 5.31 12.74
N THR A 100 11.07 4.31 12.25
CA THR A 100 12.44 4.45 11.75
C THR A 100 12.52 4.06 10.26
N TRP A 101 12.53 2.76 9.97
CA TRP A 101 12.69 2.21 8.63
C TRP A 101 11.59 2.66 7.66
N LEU A 102 10.32 2.64 8.05
CA LEU A 102 9.24 3.12 7.16
C LEU A 102 9.39 4.63 6.92
N ARG A 103 9.77 5.39 7.96
CA ARG A 103 9.99 6.84 7.88
C ARG A 103 11.12 7.20 6.90
N THR A 104 12.14 6.35 6.73
CA THR A 104 13.19 6.61 5.72
C THR A 104 12.69 6.40 4.29
N HIS A 105 11.77 5.45 4.08
CA HIS A 105 11.17 5.17 2.76
C HIS A 105 10.02 6.12 2.42
N ALA A 106 9.51 6.86 3.40
CA ALA A 106 8.40 7.79 3.25
C ALA A 106 8.83 9.26 3.02
N ARG A 107 10.12 9.56 2.84
CA ARG A 107 10.61 10.95 2.77
C ARG A 107 10.15 11.70 1.52
N ASP A 108 10.06 11.00 0.40
CA ASP A 108 9.79 11.60 -0.92
C ASP A 108 8.41 11.19 -1.47
N VAL A 109 7.54 10.63 -0.63
CA VAL A 109 6.18 10.25 -1.02
C VAL A 109 5.18 11.33 -0.58
N ALA A 110 4.14 11.54 -1.39
CA ALA A 110 3.09 12.51 -1.08
C ALA A 110 2.21 12.06 0.08
N LEU A 111 2.03 10.75 0.26
CA LEU A 111 1.19 10.17 1.33
C LEU A 111 1.67 8.78 1.73
N VAL A 112 1.56 8.48 3.02
CA VAL A 112 1.65 7.11 3.54
C VAL A 112 0.24 6.62 3.88
N HIS A 113 -0.23 5.60 3.18
CA HIS A 113 -1.49 4.94 3.50
C HIS A 113 -1.23 3.77 4.45
N HIS A 114 -1.87 3.80 5.62
CA HIS A 114 -1.87 2.66 6.54
C HIS A 114 -3.07 1.78 6.22
N GLY A 115 -2.84 0.63 5.59
CA GLY A 115 -3.92 -0.30 5.19
C GLY A 115 -4.62 -0.98 6.37
N GLY A 116 -4.07 -0.87 7.58
CA GLY A 116 -4.69 -1.36 8.81
C GLY A 116 -5.51 -0.26 9.50
N GLY A 117 -6.48 -0.65 10.34
CA GLY A 117 -7.38 0.29 11.03
C GLY A 117 -6.74 1.16 12.11
N THR A 118 -5.42 1.10 12.32
CA THR A 118 -4.71 1.92 13.32
C THR A 118 -3.44 2.49 12.72
N ALA A 119 -3.38 3.82 12.61
CA ALA A 119 -2.18 4.50 12.17
C ALA A 119 -1.08 4.47 13.26
N PRO A 120 0.20 4.42 12.89
CA PRO A 120 1.32 4.58 13.82
C PRO A 120 1.28 5.94 14.54
N LEU A 121 1.85 5.98 15.74
CA LEU A 121 1.81 7.14 16.66
C LEU A 121 2.32 8.46 16.08
N ARG A 122 3.08 8.43 14.98
CA ARG A 122 3.65 9.61 14.29
C ARG A 122 3.22 9.72 12.82
N ALA A 123 2.10 9.10 12.45
CA ALA A 123 1.49 9.37 11.16
C ALA A 123 1.08 10.85 11.12
N HIS A 124 1.69 11.62 10.22
CA HIS A 124 1.28 12.98 9.93
C HIS A 124 0.07 12.92 8.97
N ARG A 125 -0.93 13.77 9.19
CA ARG A 125 -2.09 13.92 8.30
C ARG A 125 -1.72 14.60 7.00
#